data_AF-A0A4Y9S5N0-F1
#
_entry.id   AF-A0A4Y9S5N0-F1
#
_cell.length_a   1.000
_cell.length_b   1.000
_cell.length_c   1.000
_cell.angle_alpha   90.00
_cell.angle_beta   90.00
_cell.angle_gamma   90.00
#
_symmetry.space_group_name_H-M   'P 1'
#
loop_
_entity.id
_entity.type
_entity.pdbx_description
1 polymer ?
#
loop_
_entity_poly.entity_id
_entity_poly.type
_entity_poly.pdbx_seq_one_letter_code
_entity_poly.pdbx_strand_id
1 'polypeptide(L)'
;MNLLTNLSIGKRLLCGFALILLCALTAVGVSISRLNAVADASRELLDEPLATERMVTDWYRIIYAGIRRNIAIVRNNDSSLAEFFAKEVADSTIESVELQKRIEPHIDTPQEQELWQQLLAARENLR
;
A
#
# COMPACT_ATOMS: atom_id res chain seq x y z
N MET A 1 25.16 47.16 29.34
CA MET A 1 23.69 47.08 29.18
C MET A 1 23.13 48.47 28.94
N ASN A 2 23.00 48.93 27.68
CA ASN A 2 22.22 50.14 27.29
C ASN A 2 22.14 50.32 25.75
N LEU A 3 22.03 49.21 24.99
CA LEU A 3 21.86 49.29 23.52
C LEU A 3 20.42 49.66 23.14
N LEU A 4 19.44 49.25 23.93
CA LEU A 4 18.02 49.49 23.65
C LEU A 4 17.57 50.89 24.06
N THR A 5 18.28 51.59 24.93
CA THR A 5 17.90 52.90 25.51
C THR A 5 18.32 54.10 24.67
N ASN A 6 19.29 53.93 23.77
CA ASN A 6 19.76 54.99 22.84
C ASN A 6 19.04 54.98 21.47
N LEU A 7 18.05 54.09 21.27
CA LEU A 7 17.27 54.05 20.02
C LEU A 7 16.07 55.00 20.08
N SER A 8 15.81 55.72 18.98
CA SER A 8 14.57 56.48 18.82
C SER A 8 13.34 55.58 18.93
N ILE A 9 12.22 56.14 19.39
CA ILE A 9 10.94 55.41 19.59
C ILE A 9 10.58 54.57 18.37
N GLY A 10 10.75 55.11 17.15
CA GLY A 10 10.47 54.39 15.91
C GLY A 10 11.33 53.15 15.68
N LYS A 11 12.63 53.19 16.01
CA LYS A 11 13.52 52.03 15.85
C LYS A 11 13.21 50.91 16.86
N ARG A 12 12.76 51.26 18.07
CA ARG A 12 12.29 50.29 19.07
C ARG A 12 11.03 49.56 18.60
N LEU A 13 10.06 50.30 18.06
CA LEU A 13 8.83 49.73 17.52
C LEU A 13 9.12 48.80 16.32
N LEU A 14 9.97 49.23 15.39
CA LEU A 14 10.40 48.43 14.26
C LEU A 14 11.08 47.12 14.71
N CYS A 15 11.96 47.19 15.71
CA CYS A 15 12.68 46.03 16.22
C CYS A 15 11.74 44.98 16.84
N GLY A 16 10.74 45.43 17.61
CA GLY A 16 9.69 44.53 18.11
C GLY A 16 8.86 43.90 16.99
N PHE A 17 8.49 44.69 15.99
CA PHE A 17 7.73 44.20 14.83
C PHE A 17 8.53 43.19 14.01
N ALA A 18 9.83 43.45 13.78
CA ALA A 18 10.74 42.55 13.09
C ALA A 18 10.91 41.22 13.84
N LEU A 19 10.98 41.25 15.17
CA LEU A 19 11.04 40.04 16.01
C LEU A 19 9.79 39.18 15.85
N ILE A 20 8.60 39.79 15.88
CA ILE A 20 7.33 39.07 15.69
C ILE A 20 7.28 38.47 14.28
N LEU A 21 7.69 39.23 13.27
CA LEU A 21 7.69 38.79 11.88
C LEU A 21 8.67 37.64 11.64
N LEU A 22 9.83 37.67 12.30
CA LEU A 22 10.78 36.56 12.31
C LEU A 22 10.16 35.30 12.93
N CYS A 23 9.51 35.42 14.09
CA CYS A 23 8.82 34.30 14.74
C CYS A 23 7.66 33.74 13.88
N ALA A 24 6.95 34.60 13.15
CA ALA A 24 5.91 34.17 12.23
C ALA A 24 6.50 33.38 11.05
N LEU A 25 7.61 33.85 10.46
CA LEU A 25 8.30 33.14 9.38
C LEU A 25 8.84 31.78 9.83
N THR A 26 9.42 31.69 11.02
CA THR A 26 9.90 30.40 11.56
C THR A 26 8.74 29.45 11.84
N ALA A 27 7.63 29.93 12.40
CA ALA A 27 6.43 29.13 12.61
C ALA A 27 5.85 28.60 11.28
N VAL A 28 5.83 29.42 10.22
CA VAL A 28 5.41 28.99 8.88
C VAL A 28 6.36 27.93 8.32
N GLY A 29 7.69 28.12 8.44
CA GLY A 29 8.67 27.13 8.01
C GLY A 29 8.48 25.77 8.69
N VAL A 30 8.32 25.77 10.02
CA VAL A 30 8.04 24.54 10.80
C VAL A 30 6.71 23.91 10.38
N SER A 31 5.70 24.73 10.10
CA SER A 31 4.38 24.26 9.66
C SER A 31 4.46 23.56 8.30
N ILE A 32 5.22 24.11 7.35
CA ILE A 32 5.46 23.47 6.05
C ILE A 32 6.18 22.13 6.21
N SER A 33 7.24 22.07 7.02
CA SER A 33 7.95 20.81 7.28
C SER A 33 7.03 19.74 7.89
N ARG A 34 6.15 20.12 8.80
CA ARG A 34 5.16 19.19 9.38
C ARG A 34 4.10 18.74 8.37
N LEU A 35 3.61 19.64 7.52
CA LEU A 35 2.65 19.29 6.47
C LEU A 35 3.25 18.30 5.46
N ASN A 36 4.51 18.50 5.06
CA ASN A 36 5.21 17.55 4.20
C ASN A 36 5.37 16.18 4.87
N ALA A 37 5.79 16.14 6.14
CA ALA A 37 5.91 14.87 6.87
C ALA A 37 4.57 14.11 6.97
N VAL A 38 3.45 14.82 7.15
CA VAL A 38 2.11 14.21 7.14
C VAL A 38 1.73 13.72 5.74
N ALA A 39 2.05 14.48 4.70
CA ALA A 39 1.79 14.08 3.32
C ALA A 39 2.60 12.83 2.92
N ASP A 40 3.86 12.75 3.35
CA ASP A 40 4.73 11.59 3.10
C ASP A 40 4.24 10.36 3.86
N ALA A 41 3.90 10.50 5.14
CA ALA A 41 3.29 9.42 5.91
C ALA A 41 1.95 8.96 5.31
N SER A 42 1.15 9.88 4.76
CA SER A 42 -0.11 9.51 4.07
C SER A 42 0.14 8.74 2.77
N ARG A 43 1.23 9.03 2.05
CA ARG A 43 1.62 8.26 0.85
C ARG A 43 2.07 6.86 1.23
N GLU A 44 2.90 6.74 2.26
CA GLU A 44 3.37 5.44 2.77
C GLU A 44 2.20 4.56 3.24
N LEU A 45 1.23 5.14 3.95
CA LEU A 45 -0.02 4.46 4.35
C LEU A 45 -0.89 3.98 3.19
N LEU A 46 -0.66 4.46 1.96
CA LEU A 46 -1.42 4.06 0.77
C LEU A 46 -0.63 3.15 -0.15
N ASP A 47 0.67 3.37 -0.29
CA ASP A 47 1.51 2.66 -1.25
C ASP A 47 1.65 1.16 -0.90
N GLU A 48 1.80 0.83 0.38
CA GLU A 48 1.89 -0.56 0.83
C GLU A 48 0.55 -1.31 0.68
N PRO A 49 -0.60 -0.83 1.21
CA PRO A 49 -1.88 -1.52 1.02
C PRO A 49 -2.27 -1.66 -0.45
N LEU A 50 -1.96 -0.66 -1.30
CA LEU A 50 -2.27 -0.71 -2.73
C LEU A 50 -1.44 -1.78 -3.46
N ALA A 51 -0.18 -1.97 -3.07
CA ALA A 51 0.65 -3.05 -3.63
C ALA A 51 0.06 -4.42 -3.26
N THR A 52 -0.31 -4.60 -1.99
CA THR A 52 -0.95 -5.83 -1.50
C THR A 52 -2.29 -6.09 -2.19
N GLU A 53 -3.16 -5.08 -2.31
CA GLU A 53 -4.44 -5.18 -3.02
C GLU A 53 -4.27 -5.61 -4.47
N ARG A 54 -3.29 -5.03 -5.18
CA ARG A 54 -2.98 -5.41 -6.57
C ARG A 54 -2.53 -6.87 -6.66
N MET A 55 -1.62 -7.31 -5.80
CA MET A 55 -1.14 -8.70 -5.80
C MET A 55 -2.27 -9.69 -5.49
N VAL A 56 -3.11 -9.39 -4.50
CA VAL A 56 -4.29 -10.21 -4.18
C VAL A 56 -5.29 -10.24 -5.33
N THR A 57 -5.49 -9.11 -6.01
CA THR A 57 -6.36 -9.03 -7.20
C THR A 57 -5.83 -9.88 -8.35
N ASP A 58 -4.52 -9.85 -8.61
CA ASP A 58 -3.89 -10.70 -9.62
C ASP A 58 -4.00 -12.18 -9.26
N TRP A 59 -3.79 -12.52 -7.98
CA TRP A 59 -3.98 -13.88 -7.49
C TRP A 59 -5.44 -14.37 -7.67
N TYR A 60 -6.41 -13.50 -7.37
CA TYR A 60 -7.83 -13.77 -7.61
C TYR A 60 -8.13 -14.03 -9.09
N ARG A 61 -7.55 -13.25 -10.02
CA ARG A 61 -7.75 -13.45 -11.46
C ARG A 61 -7.30 -14.83 -11.92
N ILE A 62 -6.14 -15.30 -11.43
CA ILE A 62 -5.63 -16.64 -11.72
C ILE A 62 -6.60 -17.71 -11.24
N ILE A 63 -7.06 -17.62 -10.00
CA ILE A 63 -8.01 -18.58 -9.42
C ILE A 63 -9.32 -18.58 -10.20
N TYR A 64 -9.87 -17.40 -10.50
CA TYR A 64 -11.15 -17.25 -11.19
C TYR A 64 -11.11 -17.76 -12.64
N ALA A 65 -9.98 -17.60 -13.34
CA ALA A 65 -9.77 -18.23 -14.64
C ALA A 65 -9.65 -19.75 -14.50
N GLY A 66 -8.87 -20.23 -13.52
CA GLY A 66 -8.66 -21.65 -13.25
C GLY A 66 -9.95 -22.42 -12.94
N ILE A 67 -10.82 -21.87 -12.09
CA ILE A 67 -12.12 -22.48 -11.76
C ILE A 67 -12.95 -22.69 -13.02
N ARG A 68 -13.04 -21.69 -13.89
CA ARG A 68 -13.83 -21.79 -15.12
C ARG A 68 -13.23 -22.76 -16.13
N ARG A 69 -11.90 -22.81 -16.22
CA ARG A 69 -11.18 -23.81 -17.02
C ARG A 69 -11.48 -25.22 -16.53
N ASN A 70 -11.39 -25.46 -15.21
CA ASN A 70 -11.72 -26.76 -14.62
C ASN A 70 -13.19 -27.15 -14.85
N ILE A 71 -14.13 -26.21 -14.69
CA ILE A 71 -15.55 -26.46 -14.99
C ILE A 71 -15.72 -26.84 -16.47
N ALA A 72 -15.03 -26.17 -17.39
CA ALA A 72 -15.09 -26.49 -18.82
C ALA A 72 -14.51 -27.88 -19.12
N ILE A 73 -13.38 -28.25 -18.51
CA ILE A 73 -12.77 -29.58 -18.65
C ILE A 73 -13.71 -30.66 -18.11
N VAL A 74 -14.26 -30.49 -16.90
CA VAL A 74 -15.11 -31.51 -16.26
C VAL A 74 -16.46 -31.66 -16.96
N ARG A 75 -17.04 -30.57 -17.50
CA ARG A 75 -18.35 -30.61 -18.18
C ARG A 75 -18.27 -31.01 -19.65
N ASN A 76 -17.10 -30.99 -20.27
CA ASN A 76 -16.94 -31.39 -21.66
C ASN A 76 -16.65 -32.89 -21.75
N ASN A 77 -17.26 -33.57 -22.73
CA ASN A 77 -17.01 -34.99 -23.00
C ASN A 77 -15.72 -35.23 -23.81
N ASP A 78 -15.05 -34.16 -24.26
CA ASP A 78 -13.78 -34.23 -24.98
C ASP A 78 -12.58 -34.34 -24.02
N SER A 79 -11.97 -35.53 -23.98
CA SER A 79 -10.80 -35.81 -23.15
C SER A 79 -9.53 -35.07 -23.57
N SER A 80 -9.46 -34.52 -24.79
CA SER A 80 -8.29 -33.77 -25.27
C SER A 80 -8.19 -32.37 -24.64
N LEU A 81 -9.27 -31.85 -24.06
CA LEU A 81 -9.32 -30.50 -23.51
C LEU A 81 -8.40 -30.31 -22.29
N ALA A 82 -8.20 -31.35 -21.48
CA ALA A 82 -7.27 -31.32 -20.36
C ALA A 82 -5.81 -31.17 -20.85
N GLU A 83 -5.45 -31.88 -21.92
CA GLU A 83 -4.12 -31.82 -22.52
C GLU A 83 -3.87 -30.46 -23.19
N PHE A 84 -4.87 -29.92 -23.89
CA PHE A 84 -4.83 -28.58 -24.48
C PHE A 84 -4.47 -27.49 -23.45
N PHE A 85 -5.03 -27.58 -22.25
CA PHE A 85 -4.82 -26.61 -21.19
C PHE A 85 -3.64 -26.91 -20.25
N ALA A 86 -2.95 -28.05 -20.41
CA ALA A 86 -1.94 -28.52 -19.45
C ALA A 86 -0.83 -27.48 -19.21
N LYS A 87 -0.34 -26.84 -20.27
CA LYS A 87 0.68 -25.79 -20.15
C LYS A 87 0.17 -24.56 -19.39
N GLU A 88 -1.03 -24.08 -19.70
CA GLU A 88 -1.62 -22.91 -19.04
C GLU A 88 -1.88 -23.19 -17.55
N VAL A 89 -2.30 -24.41 -17.21
CA VAL A 89 -2.47 -24.84 -15.82
C VAL A 89 -1.13 -24.86 -15.07
N ALA A 90 -0.07 -25.36 -15.71
CA ALA A 90 1.27 -25.38 -15.12
C ALA A 90 1.79 -23.94 -14.88
N ASP A 91 1.75 -23.09 -15.90
CA ASP A 91 2.23 -21.70 -15.83
C ASP A 91 1.45 -20.91 -14.76
N SER A 92 0.12 -20.98 -14.77
CA SER A 92 -0.73 -20.28 -13.79
C SER A 92 -0.57 -20.82 -12.36
N THR A 93 -0.22 -22.10 -12.19
CA THR A 93 0.10 -22.66 -10.87
C THR A 93 1.40 -22.07 -10.33
N ILE A 94 2.43 -21.94 -11.17
CA ILE A 94 3.71 -21.32 -10.79
C ILE A 94 3.46 -19.87 -10.39
N GLU A 95 2.78 -19.10 -11.24
CA GLU A 95 2.47 -17.70 -10.97
C GLU A 95 1.65 -17.52 -9.68
N SER A 96 0.66 -18.39 -9.46
CA SER A 96 -0.15 -18.40 -8.23
C SER A 96 0.71 -18.59 -6.97
N VAL A 97 1.69 -19.50 -7.00
CA VAL A 97 2.59 -19.76 -5.87
C VAL A 97 3.53 -18.59 -5.64
N GLU A 98 4.07 -17.99 -6.69
CA GLU A 98 4.94 -16.81 -6.56
C GLU A 98 4.19 -15.59 -6.01
N LEU A 99 2.93 -15.37 -6.40
CA LEU A 99 2.09 -14.34 -5.81
C LEU A 99 1.81 -14.61 -4.33
N GLN A 100 1.50 -15.85 -3.94
CA GLN A 100 1.28 -16.18 -2.53
C GLN A 100 2.52 -15.87 -1.67
N LYS A 101 3.71 -16.26 -2.12
CA LYS A 101 4.98 -15.96 -1.41
C LYS A 101 5.23 -14.46 -1.27
N ARG A 102 4.75 -13.66 -2.22
CA ARG A 102 4.87 -12.19 -2.18
C ARG A 102 3.81 -11.54 -1.32
N ILE A 103 2.62 -12.13 -1.21
CA ILE A 103 1.51 -11.62 -0.39
C ILE A 103 1.74 -11.91 1.09
N GLU A 104 2.19 -13.12 1.43
CA GLU A 104 2.33 -13.60 2.82
C GLU A 104 3.13 -12.66 3.75
N PRO A 105 4.23 -12.01 3.31
CA PRO A 105 4.95 -11.03 4.14
C PRO A 105 4.20 -9.72 4.42
N HIS A 106 3.09 -9.44 3.74
CA HIS A 106 2.25 -8.26 3.97
C HIS A 106 1.02 -8.56 4.84
N ILE A 107 0.92 -9.76 5.40
CA ILE A 107 -0.18 -10.22 6.26
C ILE A 107 0.27 -10.09 7.72
N ASP A 108 0.04 -8.92 8.29
CA ASP A 108 0.68 -8.53 9.56
C ASP A 108 -0.27 -8.59 10.76
N THR A 109 -1.57 -8.37 10.56
CA THR A 109 -2.52 -8.38 11.67
C THR A 109 -3.05 -9.78 11.97
N PRO A 110 -3.42 -10.10 13.23
CA PRO A 110 -4.02 -11.39 13.57
C PRO A 110 -5.26 -11.72 12.74
N GLN A 111 -6.06 -10.70 12.42
CA GLN A 111 -7.26 -10.83 11.61
C GLN A 111 -6.93 -11.18 10.15
N GLU A 112 -5.91 -10.53 9.56
CA GLU A 112 -5.45 -10.84 8.21
C GLU A 112 -4.86 -12.25 8.14
N GLN A 113 -4.12 -12.68 9.16
CA GLN A 113 -3.59 -14.05 9.26
C GLN A 113 -4.72 -15.08 9.32
N GLU A 114 -5.77 -14.82 10.11
CA GLU A 114 -6.94 -15.70 10.16
C GLU A 114 -7.64 -15.79 8.80
N LEU A 115 -7.89 -14.65 8.14
CA LEU A 115 -8.45 -14.58 6.80
C LEU A 115 -7.59 -15.32 5.77
N TRP A 116 -6.26 -15.18 5.86
CA TRP A 116 -5.32 -15.87 4.98
C TRP A 116 -5.43 -17.39 5.12
N GLN A 117 -5.49 -17.91 6.34
CA GLN A 117 -5.67 -19.34 6.59
C GLN A 117 -7.02 -19.85 6.07
N GLN A 118 -8.10 -19.08 6.26
CA GLN A 118 -9.41 -19.44 5.71
C GLN A 118 -9.39 -19.51 4.17
N LEU A 119 -8.71 -18.58 3.50
CA LEU A 119 -8.54 -18.58 2.04
C LEU A 119 -7.74 -19.79 1.55
N LEU A 120 -6.65 -20.15 2.23
CA LEU A 120 -5.84 -21.31 1.89
C LEU A 120 -6.65 -22.61 2.03
N ALA A 121 -7.38 -22.77 3.13
CA ALA A 121 -8.25 -23.92 3.36
C ALA A 121 -9.37 -24.02 2.30
N ALA A 122 -9.99 -22.89 1.94
CA ALA A 122 -11.02 -22.86 0.89
C ALA A 122 -10.46 -23.30 -0.48
N ARG A 123 -9.22 -22.91 -0.79
CA ARG A 123 -8.54 -23.32 -2.03
C ARG A 123 -8.17 -24.80 -2.04
N GLU A 124 -7.72 -25.35 -0.92
CA GLU A 124 -7.41 -26.78 -0.82
C GLU A 124 -8.64 -27.63 -1.13
N ASN A 125 -9.82 -27.22 -0.64
CA ASN A 125 -11.09 -27.88 -0.94
C ASN A 125 -11.54 -27.75 -2.41
N LEU A 126 -10.96 -26.83 -3.20
CA LEU A 126 -11.28 -26.61 -4.62
C LEU A 126 -10.40 -27.44 -5.57
N ARG A 127 -9.30 -28.01 -5.07
CA ARG A 127 -8.41 -28.89 -5.85
C ARG A 127 -8.89 -30.33 -5.80
#